data_AF-A0A0I9SNI8-F1
#
_entry.id   AF-A0A0I9SNI8-F1
#
_cell.length_a   1.000
_cell.length_b   1.000
_cell.length_c   1.000
_cell.angle_alpha   90.00
_cell.angle_beta   90.00
_cell.angle_gamma   90.00
#
_symmetry.space_group_name_H-M   'P 1'
#
loop_
_entity.id
_entity.type
_entity.pdbx_description
1 polymer ?
#
loop_
_entity_poly.entity_id
_entity_poly.type
_entity_poly.pdbx_seq_one_letter_code
_entity_poly.pdbx_strand_id
1 'polypeptide(L)'
;MALTTIVASHAFGEAPPPSNLAEAVKQFSEYNTRLDQALAQEQTPENMAQIHELTYTLKAALEKIVEEMDGLNDTLEEIHIASEAESADEVSSYGADYLKTARTVIK
;
A
#
# COMPACT_ATOMS: atom_id res chain seq x y z
N MET A 1 -22.98 38.23 14.67
CA MET A 1 -23.61 37.02 14.12
C MET A 1 -22.52 35.98 13.97
N ALA A 2 -22.55 34.93 14.79
CA ALA A 2 -21.63 33.81 14.69
C ALA A 2 -22.27 32.75 13.79
N LEU A 3 -21.60 32.41 12.69
CA LEU A 3 -21.94 31.25 11.85
C LEU A 3 -20.74 30.32 11.87
N THR A 4 -20.69 29.54 12.95
CA THR A 4 -19.84 28.36 13.11
C THR A 4 -20.12 27.43 11.94
N THR A 5 -19.17 27.34 11.01
CA THR A 5 -19.31 26.49 9.83
C THR A 5 -18.86 25.08 10.21
N ILE A 6 -19.86 24.21 10.36
CA ILE A 6 -19.87 22.75 10.17
C ILE A 6 -18.47 22.14 10.02
N VAL A 7 -17.94 21.62 11.13
CA VAL A 7 -16.98 20.51 11.05
C VAL A 7 -17.83 19.31 10.69
N ALA A 8 -17.81 18.92 9.41
CA ALA A 8 -18.41 17.69 8.98
C ALA A 8 -17.75 16.57 9.79
N SER A 9 -18.50 15.99 10.73
CA SER A 9 -18.20 14.70 11.31
C SER A 9 -18.26 13.66 10.19
N HIS A 10 -17.22 13.60 9.36
CA HIS A 10 -16.93 12.40 8.62
C HIS A 10 -16.56 11.38 9.68
N ALA A 11 -17.50 10.50 9.99
CA ALA A 11 -17.14 9.22 10.55
C ALA A 11 -16.06 8.65 9.61
N PHE A 12 -14.81 8.66 10.05
CA PHE A 12 -13.71 8.02 9.36
C PHE A 12 -13.99 6.52 9.48
N GLY A 13 -14.91 6.02 8.66
CA GLY A 13 -15.13 4.60 8.53
C GLY A 13 -13.85 3.99 7.98
N GLU A 14 -13.33 3.00 8.70
CA GLU A 14 -12.23 2.17 8.24
C GLU A 14 -12.51 1.70 6.81
N ALA A 15 -11.51 1.81 5.91
CA ALA A 15 -11.67 1.18 4.60
C ALA A 15 -11.69 -0.34 4.79
N PRO A 16 -12.48 -1.09 4.02
CA PRO A 16 -12.35 -2.54 4.04
C PRO A 16 -10.91 -2.94 3.65
N PRO A 17 -10.39 -4.05 4.19
CA PRO A 17 -9.10 -4.58 3.79
C PRO A 17 -9.01 -4.77 2.26
N PRO A 18 -7.86 -4.47 1.63
CA PRO A 18 -7.72 -4.63 0.19
C PRO A 18 -7.72 -6.10 -0.21
N SER A 19 -8.36 -6.40 -1.34
CA SER A 19 -8.50 -7.77 -1.82
C SER A 19 -7.31 -8.25 -2.66
N ASN A 20 -6.47 -7.33 -3.13
CA ASN A 20 -5.31 -7.61 -3.99
C ASN A 20 -4.24 -6.51 -3.86
N LEU A 21 -3.05 -6.76 -4.42
CA LEU A 21 -1.91 -5.84 -4.37
C LEU A 21 -2.22 -4.44 -4.93
N ALA A 22 -2.97 -4.35 -6.04
CA ALA A 22 -3.27 -3.06 -6.67
C ALA A 22 -4.16 -2.19 -5.77
N GLU A 23 -5.19 -2.79 -5.15
CA GLU A 23 -6.01 -2.13 -4.14
C GLU A 23 -5.19 -1.73 -2.92
N ALA A 24 -4.30 -2.61 -2.45
CA ALA A 24 -3.46 -2.34 -1.29
C ALA A 24 -2.50 -1.17 -1.53
N VAL A 25 -1.82 -1.11 -2.68
CA VAL A 25 -0.95 0.01 -3.06
C VAL A 25 -1.73 1.32 -3.18
N LYS A 26 -2.92 1.29 -3.79
CA LYS A 26 -3.79 2.46 -3.89
C LYS A 26 -4.20 2.97 -2.51
N GLN A 27 -4.69 2.08 -1.65
CA GLN A 27 -5.08 2.42 -0.28
C GLN A 27 -3.87 2.95 0.52
N PHE A 28 -2.72 2.27 0.46
CA PHE A 28 -1.51 2.69 1.15
C PHE A 28 -1.06 4.09 0.72
N SER A 29 -1.07 4.39 -0.59
CA SER A 29 -0.72 5.71 -1.12
C SER A 29 -1.69 6.81 -0.68
N GLU A 30 -3.00 6.56 -0.80
CA GLU A 30 -4.03 7.55 -0.47
C GLU A 30 -4.09 7.84 1.04
N TYR A 31 -3.98 6.80 1.87
CA TYR A 31 -4.08 6.94 3.32
C TYR A 31 -2.81 7.51 3.94
N ASN A 32 -1.62 7.27 3.36
CA ASN A 32 -0.41 7.96 3.79
C ASN A 32 -0.50 9.47 3.52
N THR A 33 -1.14 9.88 2.42
CA THR A 33 -1.39 11.31 2.14
C THR A 33 -2.32 11.91 3.21
N ARG A 34 -3.35 11.18 3.64
CA ARG A 34 -4.25 11.62 4.71
C ARG A 34 -3.58 11.65 6.08
N LEU A 35 -2.70 10.69 6.35
CA LEU A 35 -1.91 10.63 7.58
C LEU A 35 -0.98 11.85 7.67
N ASP A 36 -0.29 12.19 6.58
CA ASP A 36 0.55 13.40 6.50
C ASP A 36 -0.25 14.68 6.81
N GLN A 37 -1.45 14.80 6.23
CA GLN A 37 -2.37 15.92 6.51
C GLN A 37 -2.85 15.98 7.96
N ALA A 38 -3.08 14.83 8.61
CA ALA A 38 -3.48 14.75 10.01
C ALA A 38 -2.32 15.08 10.96
N LEU A 39 -1.11 14.64 10.62
CA LEU A 39 0.11 14.94 11.38
C LEU A 39 0.49 16.43 11.34
N ALA A 40 0.14 17.13 10.27
CA ALA A 40 0.35 18.57 10.14
C ALA A 40 -0.58 19.43 11.04
N GLN A 41 -1.56 18.83 11.69
CA GLN A 41 -2.53 19.51 12.55
C GLN A 41 -2.17 19.38 14.04
N GLU A 42 -2.86 20.14 14.90
CA GLU A 42 -2.76 19.95 16.34
C GLU A 42 -3.30 18.58 16.75
N GLN A 43 -2.63 17.92 17.69
CA GLN A 43 -2.97 16.57 18.11
C GLN A 43 -4.05 16.59 19.20
N THR A 44 -5.21 17.16 18.85
CA THR A 44 -6.41 17.12 19.70
C THR A 44 -6.91 15.67 19.84
N PRO A 45 -7.75 15.36 20.85
CA PRO A 45 -8.35 14.03 20.98
C PRO A 45 -9.03 13.53 19.69
N GLU A 46 -9.69 14.42 18.96
CA GLU A 46 -10.35 14.11 17.69
C GLU A 46 -9.35 13.77 16.58
N ASN A 47 -8.27 14.54 16.46
CA ASN A 47 -7.23 14.28 15.45
C ASN A 47 -6.47 12.98 15.77
N MET A 48 -6.20 12.70 17.05
CA MET A 48 -5.60 11.43 17.46
C MET A 48 -6.50 10.23 17.14
N ALA A 49 -7.82 10.35 17.32
CA ALA A 49 -8.77 9.33 16.91
C ALA A 49 -8.78 9.13 15.38
N GLN A 50 -8.70 10.21 14.60
CA GLN A 50 -8.55 10.12 13.15
C GLN A 50 -7.27 9.40 12.74
N ILE A 51 -6.12 9.75 13.35
CA ILE A 51 -4.84 9.09 13.08
C ILE A 51 -4.93 7.60 13.40
N HIS A 52 -5.58 7.23 14.51
CA HIS A 52 -5.80 5.84 14.88
C HIS A 52 -6.51 5.05 13.76
N GLU A 53 -7.64 5.56 13.25
CA GLU A 53 -8.38 4.91 12.16
C GLU A 53 -7.57 4.85 10.85
N LEU A 54 -6.83 5.91 10.52
CA LEU A 54 -5.94 5.92 9.36
C LEU A 54 -4.88 4.83 9.50
N THR A 55 -4.32 4.63 10.69
CA THR A 55 -3.30 3.60 10.94
C THR A 55 -3.83 2.18 10.86
N TYR A 56 -5.11 1.92 11.17
CA TYR A 56 -5.72 0.60 10.95
C TYR A 56 -5.82 0.27 9.47
N THR A 57 -6.33 1.20 8.66
CA THR A 57 -6.42 0.99 7.21
C THR A 57 -5.02 0.84 6.58
N LEU A 58 -4.06 1.67 7.00
CA LEU A 58 -2.67 1.56 6.53
C LEU A 58 -2.03 0.22 6.88
N LYS A 59 -2.30 -0.30 8.08
CA LYS A 59 -1.81 -1.61 8.51
C LYS A 59 -2.35 -2.72 7.61
N ALA A 60 -3.66 -2.76 7.36
CA ALA A 60 -4.26 -3.77 6.49
C ALA A 60 -3.70 -3.72 5.06
N ALA A 61 -3.49 -2.51 4.52
CA ALA A 61 -2.86 -2.34 3.22
C ALA A 61 -1.40 -2.79 3.19
N LEU A 62 -0.62 -2.45 4.22
CA LEU A 62 0.77 -2.86 4.32
C LEU A 62 0.92 -4.38 4.46
N GLU A 63 0.07 -5.02 5.27
CA GLU A 63 0.05 -6.48 5.42
C GLU A 63 -0.21 -7.16 4.07
N LYS A 64 -1.19 -6.68 3.29
CA LYS A 64 -1.47 -7.23 1.96
C LYS A 64 -0.32 -6.98 0.97
N ILE A 65 0.34 -5.82 1.02
CA ILE A 65 1.52 -5.55 0.19
C ILE A 65 2.64 -6.55 0.51
N VAL A 66 2.92 -6.79 1.80
CA VAL A 66 3.94 -7.74 2.22
C VAL A 66 3.58 -9.16 1.77
N GLU A 67 2.33 -9.57 1.96
CA GLU A 67 1.83 -10.90 1.53
C GLU A 67 1.98 -11.12 0.02
N GLU A 68 1.57 -10.16 -0.80
CA GLU A 68 1.57 -10.28 -2.27
C GLU A 68 2.98 -10.08 -2.89
N MET A 69 3.92 -9.51 -2.14
CA MET A 69 5.32 -9.39 -2.53
C MET A 69 6.19 -10.55 -2.02
N ASP A 70 5.62 -11.46 -1.22
CA ASP A 70 6.33 -12.66 -0.76
C ASP A 70 6.82 -13.50 -1.94
N GLY A 71 8.04 -14.02 -1.85
CA GLY A 71 8.68 -14.79 -2.93
C GLY A 71 9.13 -13.97 -4.16
N LEU A 72 8.93 -12.65 -4.19
CA LEU A 72 9.39 -11.82 -5.32
C LEU A 72 10.92 -11.80 -5.44
N ASN A 73 11.62 -11.88 -4.30
CA ASN A 73 13.08 -12.01 -4.26
C ASN A 73 13.54 -13.34 -4.86
N ASP A 74 12.87 -14.43 -4.50
CA ASP A 74 13.17 -15.76 -5.03
C ASP A 74 12.94 -15.80 -6.54
N THR A 75 11.86 -15.17 -7.03
CA THR A 75 11.62 -15.02 -8.47
C THR A 75 12.75 -14.25 -9.17
N LEU A 76 13.32 -13.24 -8.51
CA LEU A 76 14.46 -12.49 -9.03
C LEU A 76 15.74 -13.34 -9.08
N GLU A 77 15.94 -14.19 -8.08
CA GLU A 77 17.04 -15.16 -8.05
C GLU A 77 16.90 -16.22 -9.17
N GLU A 78 15.69 -16.70 -9.45
CA GLU A 78 15.46 -17.62 -10.57
C GLU A 78 15.81 -16.99 -11.93
N ILE A 79 15.57 -15.68 -12.11
CA ILE A 79 16.06 -14.95 -13.30
C ILE A 79 17.59 -14.97 -13.34
N HIS A 80 18.24 -14.73 -12.21
CA HIS A 80 19.69 -14.75 -12.11
C HIS A 80 20.26 -16.12 -12.47
N ILE A 81 19.78 -17.19 -11.83
CA ILE A 81 20.20 -18.58 -12.09
C ILE A 81 19.96 -18.98 -13.55
N ALA A 82 18.77 -18.69 -14.09
CA ALA A 82 18.45 -18.99 -15.49
C ALA A 82 19.37 -18.24 -16.47
N SER A 83 19.77 -17.02 -16.14
CA SER A 83 20.71 -16.24 -16.95
C SER A 83 22.12 -16.83 -16.94
N GLU A 84 22.58 -17.34 -15.79
CA GLU A 84 23.87 -18.05 -15.68
C GLU A 84 23.86 -19.38 -16.44
N ALA A 85 22.70 -20.04 -16.50
CA ALA A 85 22.48 -21.26 -17.27
C ALA A 85 22.28 -21.03 -18.78
N GLU A 86 22.32 -19.77 -19.25
CA GLU A 86 22.05 -19.38 -20.65
C GLU A 86 20.64 -19.82 -21.14
N SER A 87 19.67 -19.94 -20.22
CA SER A 87 18.31 -20.40 -20.50
C SER A 87 17.37 -19.25 -20.86
N ALA A 88 17.30 -18.92 -22.17
CA ALA A 88 16.52 -17.78 -22.65
C ALA A 88 15.02 -17.86 -22.32
N ASP A 89 14.43 -19.05 -22.39
CA ASP A 89 13.00 -19.25 -22.13
C ASP A 89 12.66 -19.04 -20.65
N GLU A 90 13.48 -19.55 -19.73
CA GLU A 90 13.29 -19.38 -18.28
C GLU A 90 13.52 -17.94 -17.85
N VAL A 91 14.56 -17.27 -18.37
CA VAL A 91 14.80 -15.84 -18.14
C VAL A 91 13.57 -15.02 -18.56
N SER A 92 12.99 -15.31 -19.72
CA SER A 92 11.80 -14.60 -20.18
C SER A 92 10.58 -14.89 -19.31
N SER A 93 10.40 -16.13 -18.85
CA SER A 93 9.26 -16.53 -18.02
C SER A 93 9.32 -15.88 -16.64
N TYR A 94 10.41 -16.10 -15.89
CA TYR A 94 10.56 -15.53 -14.55
C TYR A 94 10.61 -14.00 -14.59
N GLY A 95 11.21 -13.43 -15.64
CA GLY A 95 11.21 -11.99 -15.86
C GLY A 95 9.81 -11.40 -16.02
N ALA A 96 8.93 -12.07 -16.76
CA ALA A 96 7.55 -11.64 -16.93
C ALA A 96 6.77 -11.71 -15.61
N ASP A 97 6.95 -12.78 -14.85
CA ASP A 97 6.28 -12.98 -13.55
C ASP A 97 6.74 -11.95 -12.51
N TYR A 98 8.06 -11.73 -12.38
CA TYR A 98 8.61 -10.69 -11.52
C TYR A 98 8.05 -9.31 -11.86
N LEU A 99 8.10 -8.93 -13.15
CA LEU A 99 7.68 -7.60 -13.59
C LEU A 99 6.17 -7.37 -13.41
N LYS A 100 5.34 -8.41 -13.49
CA LYS A 100 3.90 -8.32 -13.23
C LYS A 100 3.62 -7.84 -11.80
N THR A 101 4.31 -8.40 -10.81
CA THR A 101 4.16 -8.02 -9.40
C THR A 101 4.87 -6.69 -9.11
N ALA A 102 6.14 -6.56 -9.49
CA ALA A 102 6.97 -5.39 -9.18
C ALA A 102 6.37 -4.08 -9.73
N ARG A 103 5.78 -4.10 -10.93
CA ARG A 103 5.15 -2.91 -11.54
C ARG A 103 3.83 -2.51 -10.88
N THR A 104 3.27 -3.34 -10.00
CA THR A 104 2.09 -2.94 -9.23
C THR A 104 2.45 -1.98 -8.10
N VAL A 105 3.67 -2.07 -7.56
CA VAL A 105 4.15 -1.22 -6.44
C VAL A 105 5.00 -0.03 -6.89
N ILE A 106 5.61 -0.09 -8.07
CA ILE A 106 6.40 1.01 -8.65
C ILE A 106 5.49 1.87 -9.54
N LYS A 107 5.42 3.18 -9.27
CA LYS A 107 4.78 4.17 -10.14
C LYS A 107 5.80 4.83 -11.07
#